data_AF-A0A6A3SNK3-F1
#
_entry.id   AF-A0A6A3SNK3-F1
#
_cell.length_a   1.000
_cell.length_b   1.000
_cell.length_c   1.000
_cell.angle_alpha   90.00
_cell.angle_beta   90.00
_cell.angle_gamma   90.00
#
_symmetry.space_group_name_H-M   'P 1'
#
loop_
_entity.id
_entity.type
_entity.pdbx_description
1 polymer ?
#
loop_
_entity_poly.entity_id
_entity_poly.type
_entity_poly.pdbx_seq_one_letter_code
_entity_poly.pdbx_strand_id
1 'polypeptide(L)'
;MVKSQPGKIDRVRLTNVSDGLTCCPAHFSVLMWVPIGDPPKADGYVRIGSSRYRGWQMLTYEGDRDMAVLRREGELYLQWLASQPPAVDRPEYTTPTRVLRRPTEDSSVQRDNANSTVHHEQRRDERDQRDQVANDDVAFDDD
;
A
#
# COMPACT_ATOMS: atom_id res chain seq x y z
N MET A 1 27.19 5.82 31.50
CA MET A 1 27.50 7.17 30.98
C MET A 1 28.92 7.52 31.42
N VAL A 2 29.85 7.68 30.48
CA VAL A 2 31.25 8.04 30.82
C VAL A 2 31.28 9.56 31.01
N LYS A 3 31.80 10.04 32.15
CA LYS A 3 31.95 11.46 32.44
C LYS A 3 33.40 11.86 32.16
N SER A 4 33.63 12.68 31.14
CA SER A 4 34.93 13.27 30.85
C SER A 4 35.00 14.70 31.40
N GLN A 5 36.20 15.14 31.79
CA GLN A 5 36.43 16.51 32.27
C GLN A 5 37.29 17.27 31.25
N PRO A 6 36.94 18.51 30.88
CA PRO A 6 37.76 19.33 30.00
C PRO A 6 39.20 19.46 30.54
N GLY A 7 40.20 19.20 29.70
CA GLY A 7 41.61 19.30 30.07
C GLY A 7 42.20 18.08 30.77
N LYS A 8 41.42 17.02 31.02
CA LYS A 8 41.91 15.76 31.58
C LYS A 8 41.99 14.66 30.51
N ILE A 9 43.10 13.94 30.46
CA ILE A 9 43.24 12.77 29.59
C ILE A 9 42.45 11.61 30.20
N ASP A 10 41.42 11.15 29.49
CA ASP A 10 40.72 9.92 29.82
C ASP A 10 41.40 8.74 29.14
N ARG A 11 41.73 7.71 29.93
CA ARG A 11 42.35 6.48 29.45
C ARG A 11 41.27 5.41 29.24
N VAL A 12 41.34 4.69 28.14
CA VAL A 12 40.43 3.57 27.86
C VAL A 12 41.22 2.28 27.74
N ARG A 13 40.69 1.20 28.32
CA ARG A 13 41.24 -0.15 28.15
C ARG A 13 40.64 -0.77 26.90
N LEU A 14 41.49 -1.08 25.93
CA LEU A 14 41.13 -1.88 24.77
C LEU A 14 41.41 -3.35 25.09
N THR A 15 40.44 -4.23 24.86
CA THR A 15 40.57 -5.68 25.07
C THR A 15 40.19 -6.38 23.78
N ASN A 16 41.12 -7.16 23.22
CA ASN A 16 40.84 -8.03 22.09
C ASN A 16 39.96 -9.21 22.57
N VAL A 17 38.78 -9.36 21.98
CA VAL A 17 37.80 -10.41 22.30
C VAL A 17 37.86 -11.59 21.33
N SER A 18 38.73 -11.55 20.33
CA SER A 18 38.91 -12.63 19.35
C SER A 18 39.96 -13.64 19.82
N ASP A 19 39.86 -14.86 19.29
CA ASP A 19 40.82 -15.94 19.56
C ASP A 19 42.16 -15.78 18.80
N GLY A 20 42.28 -14.73 17.99
CA GLY A 20 43.44 -14.44 17.14
C GLY A 20 44.23 -13.20 17.58
N LEU A 21 45.46 -13.09 17.07
CA LEU A 21 46.27 -11.88 17.26
C LEU A 21 45.68 -10.72 16.43
N THR A 22 45.41 -9.59 17.10
CA THR A 22 44.93 -8.36 16.46
C THR A 22 45.94 -7.24 16.70
N CYS A 23 46.27 -6.48 15.65
CA CYS A 23 47.12 -5.30 15.73
C CYS A 23 46.26 -4.03 15.75
N CYS A 24 46.57 -3.08 16.65
CA CYS A 24 45.95 -1.76 16.68
C CYS A 24 46.99 -0.69 16.34
N PRO A 25 46.93 -0.06 15.15
CA PRO A 25 47.82 1.04 14.79
C PRO A 25 47.73 2.21 15.77
N ALA A 26 48.82 2.95 15.95
CA ALA A 26 48.92 4.06 16.92
C ALA A 26 47.94 5.23 16.67
N HIS A 27 47.35 5.32 15.47
CA HIS A 27 46.40 6.36 15.07
C HIS A 27 45.05 5.82 14.60
N PHE A 28 44.72 4.57 14.95
CA PHE A 28 43.41 4.02 14.62
C PHE A 28 42.34 4.64 15.55
N SER A 29 41.30 5.25 14.97
CA SER A 29 40.20 5.82 15.75
C SER A 29 39.32 4.71 16.32
N VAL A 30 39.61 4.27 17.54
CA VAL A 30 38.87 3.20 18.23
C VAL A 30 37.53 3.70 18.80
N LEU A 31 37.45 4.98 19.20
CA LEU A 31 36.31 5.55 19.91
C LEU A 31 36.02 6.97 19.41
N MET A 32 34.75 7.36 19.48
CA MET A 32 34.31 8.73 19.25
C MET A 32 33.44 9.19 20.41
N TRP A 33 33.68 10.39 20.91
CA TRP A 33 32.79 11.05 21.86
C TRP A 33 31.59 11.60 21.10
N VAL A 34 30.41 11.08 21.41
CA VAL A 34 29.15 11.45 20.75
C VAL A 34 28.23 12.08 21.79
N PRO A 35 27.82 13.35 21.61
CA PRO A 35 26.81 13.94 22.47
C PRO A 35 25.52 13.12 22.38
N ILE A 36 24.86 12.94 23.52
CA ILE A 36 23.60 12.20 23.55
C ILE A 36 22.57 12.89 22.65
N GLY A 37 22.03 12.14 21.68
CA GLY A 37 21.04 12.65 20.73
C GLY A 37 21.59 13.18 19.40
N ASP A 38 22.91 13.36 19.27
CA ASP A 38 23.55 13.86 18.05
C ASP A 38 24.61 12.87 17.56
N PRO A 39 24.28 11.98 16.61
CA PRO A 39 25.24 11.00 16.10
C PRO A 39 26.37 11.68 15.31
N PRO A 40 27.50 10.98 15.14
CA PRO A 40 28.59 11.43 14.28
C PRO A 40 28.09 11.80 12.88
N LYS A 41 28.60 12.90 12.33
CA LYS A 41 28.36 13.28 10.93
C LYS A 41 29.22 12.48 9.93
N ALA A 42 30.07 11.58 10.41
CA ALA A 42 30.89 10.72 9.59
C ALA A 42 30.03 9.72 8.81
N ASP A 43 30.52 9.32 7.63
CA ASP A 43 29.83 8.34 6.79
C ASP A 43 29.62 7.02 7.54
N GLY A 44 28.43 6.44 7.39
CA GLY A 44 28.03 5.19 8.04
C GLY A 44 27.19 5.33 9.31
N TYR A 45 26.99 6.54 9.83
CA TYR A 45 26.11 6.77 10.99
C TYR A 45 24.83 7.52 10.60
N VAL A 46 23.70 7.11 11.18
CA VAL A 46 22.39 7.68 10.86
C VAL A 46 21.62 8.02 12.13
N ARG A 47 21.06 9.24 12.20
CA ARG A 47 20.27 9.70 13.36
C ARG A 47 18.93 8.98 13.43
N ILE A 48 18.61 8.42 14.58
CA ILE A 48 17.27 7.91 14.89
C ILE A 48 16.28 9.08 14.70
N GLY A 49 15.28 8.89 13.83
CA GLY A 49 14.32 9.92 13.44
C GLY A 49 14.67 10.72 12.18
N SER A 50 15.88 10.57 11.61
CA SER A 50 16.19 11.13 10.29
C SER A 50 15.49 10.35 9.17
N SER A 51 15.29 11.01 8.01
CA SER A 51 14.73 10.36 6.83
C SER A 51 15.57 9.16 6.36
N ARG A 52 16.90 9.27 6.41
CA ARG A 52 17.81 8.15 6.09
C ARG A 52 17.59 6.96 7.02
N TYR A 53 17.37 7.17 8.31
CA TYR A 53 17.13 6.09 9.25
C TYR A 53 15.78 5.42 8.99
N ARG A 54 14.74 6.22 8.73
CA ARG A 54 13.42 5.68 8.35
C ARG A 54 13.48 4.88 7.05
N GLY A 55 14.23 5.36 6.06
CA GLY A 55 14.46 4.63 4.81
C GLY A 55 15.21 3.31 5.04
N TRP A 56 16.27 3.32 5.86
CA TRP A 56 16.97 2.09 6.23
C TRP A 56 16.07 1.11 7.00
N GLN A 57 15.30 1.58 7.98
CA GLN A 57 14.33 0.75 8.71
C GLN A 57 13.31 0.11 7.77
N MET A 58 12.83 0.85 6.78
CA MET A 58 11.92 0.33 5.76
C MET A 58 12.59 -0.80 4.94
N LEU A 59 13.81 -0.58 4.47
CA LEU A 59 14.55 -1.59 3.70
C LEU A 59 14.84 -2.84 4.52
N THR A 60 15.27 -2.70 5.77
CA THR A 60 15.48 -3.84 6.68
C THR A 60 14.18 -4.57 6.95
N TYR A 61 13.09 -3.84 7.20
CA TYR A 61 11.77 -4.45 7.38
C TYR A 61 11.31 -5.21 6.14
N GLU A 62 11.49 -4.66 4.94
CA GLU A 62 11.12 -5.35 3.70
C GLU A 62 11.99 -6.59 3.41
N GLY A 63 13.30 -6.50 3.68
CA GLY A 63 14.25 -7.59 3.44
C GLY A 63 14.18 -8.72 4.45
N ASP A 64 13.95 -8.40 5.72
CA ASP A 64 14.04 -9.36 6.83
C ASP A 64 12.68 -9.75 7.43
N ARG A 65 11.53 -9.32 6.86
CA ARG A 65 10.23 -9.68 7.44
C ARG A 65 9.94 -11.18 7.32
N ASP A 66 9.35 -11.73 8.38
CA ASP A 66 8.80 -13.08 8.39
C ASP A 66 7.48 -13.12 7.61
N MET A 67 7.44 -13.94 6.56
CA MET A 67 6.25 -14.14 5.73
C MET A 67 5.07 -14.75 6.50
N ALA A 68 5.32 -15.55 7.54
CA ALA A 68 4.26 -16.09 8.38
C ALA A 68 3.58 -14.99 9.21
N VAL A 69 4.37 -14.07 9.77
CA VAL A 69 3.87 -12.90 10.50
C VAL A 69 3.06 -12.00 9.56
N LEU A 70 3.58 -11.71 8.37
CA LEU A 70 2.87 -10.90 7.38
C LEU A 70 1.51 -11.50 7.00
N ARG A 71 1.45 -12.80 6.73
CA ARG A 71 0.17 -13.47 6.38
C ARG A 71 -0.86 -13.32 7.49
N ARG A 72 -0.42 -13.53 8.74
CA ARG A 72 -1.28 -13.37 9.92
C ARG A 72 -1.74 -11.93 10.11
N GLU A 73 -0.87 -10.95 9.88
CA GLU A 73 -1.26 -9.53 9.90
C GLU A 73 -2.29 -9.22 8.80
N GLY A 74 -2.12 -9.79 7.61
CA GLY A 74 -3.09 -9.67 6.52
C GLY A 74 -4.47 -10.25 6.87
N GLU A 75 -4.53 -11.42 7.49
CA GLU A 75 -5.78 -12.02 7.96
C GLU A 75 -6.47 -11.14 9.01
N LEU A 76 -5.72 -10.63 9.99
CA LEU A 76 -6.23 -9.70 11.00
C LEU A 76 -6.74 -8.40 10.37
N TYR A 77 -6.03 -7.89 9.36
CA TYR A 77 -6.46 -6.70 8.63
C TYR A 77 -7.77 -6.94 7.87
N LEU A 78 -7.91 -8.07 7.18
CA LEU A 78 -9.15 -8.43 6.50
C LEU A 78 -10.32 -8.60 7.47
N GLN A 79 -10.06 -9.22 8.62
CA GLN A 79 -11.06 -9.35 9.69
C GLN A 79 -11.48 -7.98 10.25
N TRP A 80 -10.52 -7.07 10.47
CA TRP A 80 -10.78 -5.71 10.88
C TRP A 80 -11.52 -4.90 9.82
N LEU A 81 -11.20 -5.12 8.54
CA LEU A 81 -11.88 -4.47 7.41
C LEU A 81 -13.34 -4.92 7.32
N ALA A 82 -13.61 -6.21 7.56
CA ALA A 82 -14.96 -6.77 7.58
C ALA A 82 -15.80 -6.28 8.78
N SER A 83 -15.15 -5.87 9.88
CA SER A 83 -15.85 -5.31 11.05
C SER A 83 -16.05 -3.79 10.97
N GLN A 84 -15.61 -3.13 9.89
CA GLN A 84 -15.87 -1.71 9.71
C GLN A 84 -17.38 -1.46 9.54
N PRO A 85 -17.93 -0.46 10.26
CA PRO A 85 -19.31 -0.03 10.01
C PRO A 85 -19.43 0.54 8.58
N PRO A 86 -20.64 0.54 8.00
CA PRO A 86 -20.89 1.23 6.75
C PRO A 86 -20.38 2.67 6.83
N ALA A 87 -19.58 3.10 5.85
CA ALA A 87 -19.02 4.45 5.80
C ALA A 87 -20.10 5.55 5.67
N VAL A 88 -21.33 5.15 5.33
CA VAL A 88 -22.50 6.02 5.16
C VAL A 88 -23.67 5.36 5.87
N ASP A 89 -24.40 6.15 6.65
CA ASP A 89 -25.68 5.74 7.21
C ASP A 89 -26.64 5.37 6.08
N ARG A 90 -27.00 4.08 6.00
CA ARG A 90 -27.98 3.56 5.05
C ARG A 90 -29.33 3.48 5.75
N PRO A 91 -30.23 4.46 5.54
CA PRO A 91 -31.60 4.32 6.03
C PRO A 91 -32.26 3.09 5.39
N GLU A 92 -33.05 2.39 6.20
CA GLU A 92 -33.76 1.20 5.78
C GLU A 92 -35.02 1.61 5.02
N TYR A 93 -34.97 1.57 3.69
CA TYR A 93 -36.11 1.87 2.83
C TYR A 93 -36.98 0.63 2.64
N THR A 94 -38.30 0.82 2.63
CA THR A 94 -39.21 -0.25 2.22
C THR A 94 -39.01 -0.57 0.75
N THR A 95 -38.79 -1.85 0.43
CA THR A 95 -38.71 -2.31 -0.97
C THR A 95 -40.02 -2.02 -1.69
N PRO A 96 -40.02 -1.22 -2.77
CA PRO A 96 -41.26 -0.88 -3.47
C PRO A 96 -41.87 -2.13 -4.09
N THR A 97 -43.07 -2.50 -3.63
CA THR A 97 -43.74 -3.75 -4.02
C THR A 97 -44.55 -3.62 -5.30
N ARG A 98 -44.89 -2.39 -5.71
CA ARG A 98 -45.78 -2.15 -6.85
C ARG A 98 -45.31 -0.98 -7.69
N VAL A 99 -45.11 -1.23 -8.97
CA VAL A 99 -44.93 -0.19 -9.97
C VAL A 99 -46.29 0.46 -10.23
N LEU A 100 -46.45 1.74 -9.89
CA LEU A 100 -47.64 2.49 -10.26
C LEU A 100 -47.64 2.72 -11.77
N ARG A 101 -48.72 2.33 -12.44
CA ARG A 101 -48.91 2.69 -13.84
C ARG A 101 -49.12 4.19 -13.95
N ARG A 102 -48.41 4.83 -14.88
CA ARG A 102 -48.64 6.22 -15.25
C ARG A 102 -50.11 6.36 -15.66
N PRO A 103 -50.84 7.40 -15.21
CA PRO A 103 -52.17 7.69 -15.74
C PRO A 103 -52.05 7.84 -17.26
N THR A 104 -52.71 6.96 -18.01
CA THR A 104 -52.83 7.12 -19.45
C THR A 104 -53.91 8.17 -19.68
N GLU A 105 -53.55 9.35 -20.19
CA GLU A 105 -54.49 10.36 -20.67
C GLU A 105 -55.19 9.92 -21.97
N ASP A 106 -55.65 8.67 -22.06
CA ASP A 106 -56.38 8.19 -23.24
C ASP A 106 -57.84 7.98 -22.88
N SER A 107 -58.50 9.11 -22.61
CA SER A 107 -59.93 9.26 -22.86
C SER A 107 -60.19 10.35 -23.89
N SER A 108 -59.40 10.43 -24.98
CA SER A 108 -59.85 10.97 -26.28
C SER A 108 -58.71 11.17 -27.30
N VAL A 109 -57.98 10.15 -27.76
CA VAL A 109 -57.48 10.18 -29.15
C VAL A 109 -57.39 8.77 -29.71
N GLN A 110 -58.52 8.27 -30.20
CA GLN A 110 -58.53 7.23 -31.20
C GLN A 110 -58.14 7.88 -32.53
N ARG A 111 -56.87 7.80 -32.94
CA ARG A 111 -56.44 7.58 -34.34
C ARG A 111 -54.92 7.73 -34.57
N ASP A 112 -54.41 6.68 -35.20
CA ASP A 112 -53.40 6.68 -36.26
C ASP A 112 -51.92 6.89 -35.91
N ASN A 113 -51.28 5.84 -35.40
CA ASN A 113 -49.83 5.64 -35.54
C ASN A 113 -49.43 4.18 -35.24
N ALA A 114 -49.82 3.28 -36.14
CA ALA A 114 -48.91 2.20 -36.49
C ALA A 114 -47.65 2.85 -37.11
N ASN A 115 -46.48 2.25 -36.89
CA ASN A 115 -45.17 2.58 -37.46
C ASN A 115 -44.19 3.28 -36.48
N SER A 116 -43.71 2.58 -35.45
CA SER A 116 -42.37 2.81 -34.88
C SER A 116 -41.97 1.69 -33.92
N THR A 117 -41.77 0.48 -34.45
CA THR A 117 -41.25 -0.66 -33.65
C THR A 117 -39.99 -1.29 -34.26
N VAL A 118 -39.49 -0.81 -35.41
CA VAL A 118 -38.45 -1.53 -36.16
C VAL A 118 -37.01 -1.10 -35.84
N HIS A 119 -36.77 0.03 -35.16
CA HIS A 119 -35.41 0.60 -35.08
C HIS A 119 -34.55 0.20 -33.87
N HIS A 120 -35.08 -0.50 -32.85
CA HIS A 120 -34.34 -0.69 -31.60
C HIS A 120 -33.60 -2.02 -31.44
N GLU A 121 -33.96 -3.05 -32.22
CA GLU A 121 -33.30 -4.36 -32.14
C GLU A 121 -31.99 -4.39 -32.94
N GLN A 122 -31.94 -3.70 -34.09
CA GLN A 122 -30.77 -3.71 -34.98
C GLN A 122 -29.48 -3.09 -34.38
N ARG A 123 -29.61 -2.21 -33.37
CA ARG A 123 -28.45 -1.57 -32.70
C ARG A 123 -27.83 -2.44 -31.58
N ARG A 124 -28.51 -3.49 -31.15
CA ARG A 124 -27.99 -4.42 -30.12
C ARG A 124 -27.11 -5.48 -30.78
N ASP A 125 -27.59 -6.04 -31.89
CA ASP A 125 -26.88 -7.08 -32.63
C ASP A 125 -25.53 -6.59 -33.18
N GLU A 126 -25.44 -5.36 -33.72
CA GLU A 126 -24.16 -4.78 -34.19
C GLU A 126 -23.15 -4.54 -33.06
N ARG A 127 -23.62 -4.34 -31.82
CA ARG A 127 -22.75 -4.06 -30.68
C ARG A 127 -22.14 -5.35 -30.15
N ASP A 128 -22.93 -6.42 -30.09
CA ASP A 128 -22.48 -7.75 -29.69
C ASP A 128 -21.53 -8.37 -30.74
N GLN A 129 -21.72 -8.06 -32.04
CA GLN A 129 -20.81 -8.50 -33.10
C GLN A 129 -19.43 -7.79 -33.02
N ARG A 130 -19.40 -6.50 -32.64
CA ARG A 130 -18.15 -5.72 -32.55
C ARG A 130 -17.27 -6.15 -31.37
N ASP A 131 -17.89 -6.58 -30.28
CA ASP A 131 -17.20 -7.06 -29.09
C ASP A 131 -16.69 -8.50 -29.26
N GLN A 132 -17.26 -9.29 -30.19
CA GLN A 132 -16.76 -10.64 -30.52
C GLN A 132 -15.53 -10.59 -31.44
N VAL A 133 -15.51 -9.73 -32.46
CA VAL A 133 -14.37 -9.64 -33.40
C VAL A 133 -13.10 -9.09 -32.74
N ALA A 134 -13.22 -8.30 -31.68
CA ALA A 134 -12.05 -7.73 -30.99
C ALA A 134 -11.30 -8.72 -30.07
N ASN A 135 -11.89 -9.90 -29.80
CA ASN A 135 -11.32 -10.88 -28.86
C ASN A 135 -10.61 -12.06 -29.55
N ASP A 136 -10.74 -12.22 -30.87
CA ASP A 136 -10.15 -13.36 -31.60
C ASP A 136 -8.76 -13.06 -32.23
N ASP A 137 -8.29 -11.80 -32.21
CA ASP A 137 -7.04 -11.38 -32.87
C ASP A 137 -5.83 -11.16 -31.92
N VAL A 138 -5.79 -11.84 -30.76
CA VAL A 138 -4.60 -11.81 -29.89
C VAL A 138 -4.08 -13.23 -29.61
N ALA A 139 -3.70 -13.92 -30.69
CA ALA A 139 -2.72 -15.00 -30.61
C ALA A 139 -1.32 -14.38 -30.73
N PHE A 140 -0.60 -14.33 -29.61
CA PHE A 140 0.83 -14.02 -29.56
C PHE A 140 1.61 -15.19 -30.17
N ASP A 141 2.28 -14.97 -31.31
CA ASP A 141 3.36 -15.84 -31.78
C ASP A 141 4.57 -15.66 -30.85
N ASP A 142 5.09 -16.78 -30.34
CA ASP A 142 6.28 -16.89 -29.48
C ASP A 142 7.39 -17.52 -30.35
N ASP A 143 8.52 -16.81 -30.54
CA ASP A 143 9.76 -17.26 -31.18
C ASP A 143 10.95 -17.00 -30.24
#